data_AF-A0A936C8F4-F1
#
_entry.id   AF-A0A936C8F4-F1
#
_cell.length_a   1.000
_cell.length_b   1.000
_cell.length_c   1.000
_cell.angle_alpha   90.00
_cell.angle_beta   90.00
_cell.angle_gamma   90.00
#
_symmetry.space_group_name_H-M   'P 1'
#
loop_
_entity.id
_entity.type
_entity.pdbx_description
1 polymer ?
#
loop_
_entity_poly.entity_id
_entity_poly.type
_entity_poly.pdbx_seq_one_letter_code
_entity_poly.pdbx_strand_id
1 'polypeptide(L)'
;MSKGSDTRQAVRQRLYTRGSKRRYYIDLRDVGGGREALVPEGQTYATTDELVALDLAGKRIAELEARKRGIYFGELKRTATLGEFAREWLTFRRSFTTIEGFTGERTIRRYEQALRNLFSVADQDVRIDQFTKSDAKRALSRLANLPSRSGGTLKAASLHQVHVTMKQIFEHAKDEGVVPPNHNPWGALARADRPRLPKTSTTDFLEVYEAAMLIEACERVSGSRLPLKQLVATFLLTGGRKAEVLGLEVSDIDLTRKVIHFRANRWRGIKTKERRTVPLWPQLEEILRPYLARHSHRSGLLFPSEDSDATRQVMLAAPNKPLKLAQAIAAELLGEERGRALMAKKLTPRALRPTYCAARLQTLDNGQPIAIWTVRGEMGHSSMKMIEQVYGRLGTIRHRSEVAEYRLDAEDLARARQQELPMGSPNASPSRAVEETLDNVIGEHRSPGSMEKKQGDLHDNVPDLPLSDSQRPGRIRLAEFLKEVGISKNNFFLTYRRDAEWMKRLDGHRDSGDRLHFAAGAGRLLREFRDTGPHFNVGRRPGRACEVCTAWVHPRLTNCPSCGQSMSEQDRKRARRRSRR
;
A
#
# COMPACT_ATOMS: atom_id res chain seq x y z
N MET A 1 16.73 -30.89 -29.77
CA MET A 1 17.10 -32.18 -29.12
C MET A 1 17.75 -32.02 -27.73
N SER A 2 17.50 -30.93 -26.97
CA SER A 2 18.24 -30.62 -25.72
C SER A 2 17.45 -30.81 -24.40
N LYS A 3 16.14 -31.10 -24.42
CA LYS A 3 15.34 -31.31 -23.19
C LYS A 3 15.45 -32.72 -22.58
N GLY A 4 15.91 -33.71 -23.34
CA GLY A 4 16.00 -35.10 -22.89
C GLY A 4 17.24 -35.42 -22.03
N SER A 5 18.35 -34.70 -22.22
CA SER A 5 19.61 -34.96 -21.50
C SER A 5 19.54 -34.46 -20.05
N ASP A 6 18.93 -33.31 -19.82
CA ASP A 6 18.84 -32.66 -18.51
C ASP A 6 18.00 -33.48 -17.51
N THR A 7 16.92 -34.09 -18.02
CA THR A 7 16.04 -34.96 -17.22
C THR A 7 16.73 -36.29 -16.85
N ARG A 8 17.47 -36.90 -17.79
CA ARG A 8 18.23 -38.13 -17.51
C ARG A 8 19.38 -37.89 -16.55
N GLN A 9 20.04 -36.74 -16.62
CA GLN A 9 21.12 -36.38 -15.73
C GLN A 9 20.64 -36.18 -14.28
N ALA A 10 19.49 -35.54 -14.09
CA ALA A 10 18.86 -35.39 -12.77
C ALA A 10 18.45 -36.73 -12.15
N VAL A 11 17.93 -37.68 -12.94
CA VAL A 11 17.58 -39.02 -12.47
C VAL A 11 18.84 -39.82 -12.10
N ARG A 12 19.91 -39.68 -12.89
CA ARG A 12 21.19 -40.37 -12.65
C ARG A 12 21.81 -40.01 -11.30
N GLN A 13 21.64 -38.78 -10.84
CA GLN A 13 22.13 -38.33 -9.52
C GLN A 13 21.44 -39.01 -8.33
N ARG A 14 20.30 -39.68 -8.56
CA ARG A 14 19.53 -40.39 -7.52
C ARG A 14 19.82 -41.88 -7.47
N LEU A 15 20.56 -42.40 -8.46
CA LEU A 15 20.92 -43.81 -8.55
C LEU A 15 22.16 -44.10 -7.69
N TYR A 16 22.16 -45.25 -7.02
CA TYR A 16 23.34 -45.77 -6.35
C TYR A 16 23.38 -47.29 -6.46
N THR A 17 24.57 -47.88 -6.30
CA THR A 17 24.74 -49.35 -6.39
C THR A 17 25.02 -49.97 -5.02
N ARG A 18 24.59 -51.22 -4.83
CA ARG A 18 24.84 -51.97 -3.58
C ARG A 18 25.23 -53.42 -3.86
N GLY A 19 26.12 -53.96 -3.02
CA GLY A 19 26.55 -55.35 -3.04
C GLY A 19 27.64 -55.65 -4.08
N SER A 20 28.20 -56.87 -4.02
CA SER A 20 29.32 -57.31 -4.86
C SER A 20 28.99 -57.34 -6.36
N LYS A 21 27.72 -57.49 -6.73
CA LYS A 21 27.25 -57.52 -8.13
C LYS A 21 26.80 -56.16 -8.69
N ARG A 22 27.13 -55.03 -8.02
CA ARG A 22 26.80 -53.64 -8.45
C ARG A 22 25.36 -53.44 -8.94
N ARG A 23 24.37 -53.85 -8.12
CA ARG A 23 22.96 -53.71 -8.50
C ARG A 23 22.43 -52.31 -8.21
N TYR A 24 21.56 -51.81 -9.07
CA TYR A 24 21.05 -50.43 -9.01
C TYR A 24 19.84 -50.27 -8.06
N TYR A 25 19.92 -49.20 -7.27
CA TYR A 25 18.89 -48.72 -6.36
C TYR A 25 18.67 -47.24 -6.61
N ILE A 26 17.53 -46.73 -6.16
CA ILE A 26 17.20 -45.30 -6.22
C ILE A 26 16.84 -44.75 -4.84
N ASP A 27 17.29 -43.53 -4.56
CA ASP A 27 16.88 -42.77 -3.39
C ASP A 27 15.75 -41.77 -3.77
N LEU A 28 14.54 -42.03 -3.28
CA LEU A 28 13.33 -41.25 -3.60
C LEU A 28 12.79 -40.47 -2.40
N ARG A 29 13.59 -40.32 -1.34
CA ARG A 29 13.15 -39.69 -0.08
C ARG A 29 12.76 -38.21 -0.24
N ASP A 30 13.28 -37.52 -1.25
CA ASP A 30 12.96 -36.13 -1.58
C ASP A 30 11.62 -35.96 -2.33
N VAL A 31 11.17 -37.00 -3.03
CA VAL A 31 9.91 -37.03 -3.80
C VAL A 31 8.78 -37.82 -3.13
N GLY A 32 9.00 -38.32 -1.91
CA GLY A 32 7.98 -38.98 -1.09
C GLY A 32 8.00 -40.51 -1.14
N GLY A 33 9.06 -41.11 -1.67
CA GLY A 33 9.33 -42.55 -1.65
C GLY A 33 10.42 -42.96 -0.66
N GLY A 34 10.84 -44.21 -0.73
CA GLY A 34 11.94 -44.76 0.07
C GLY A 34 13.22 -44.94 -0.74
N ARG A 35 14.14 -45.75 -0.20
CA ARG A 35 15.24 -46.33 -0.96
C ARG A 35 14.76 -47.64 -1.56
N GLU A 36 14.70 -47.72 -2.89
CA GLU A 36 14.01 -48.81 -3.60
C GLU A 36 14.97 -49.52 -4.57
N ALA A 37 14.81 -50.85 -4.69
CA ALA A 37 15.53 -51.67 -5.65
C ALA A 37 14.90 -51.52 -7.04
N LEU A 38 15.70 -51.29 -8.08
CA LEU A 38 15.19 -51.16 -9.46
C LEU A 38 15.13 -52.53 -10.12
N VAL A 39 14.01 -53.23 -9.89
CA VAL A 39 13.79 -54.62 -10.33
C VAL A 39 12.96 -54.62 -11.63
N PRO A 40 13.48 -55.17 -12.74
CA PRO A 40 12.70 -55.36 -13.96
C PRO A 40 11.54 -56.36 -13.74
N GLU A 41 10.47 -56.20 -14.50
CA GLU A 41 9.31 -57.09 -14.43
C GLU A 41 9.71 -58.55 -14.69
N GLY A 42 9.22 -59.47 -13.86
CA GLY A 42 9.56 -60.89 -13.92
C GLY A 42 10.92 -61.28 -13.30
N GLN A 43 11.70 -60.33 -12.79
CA GLN A 43 12.95 -60.63 -12.07
C GLN A 43 12.79 -60.52 -10.56
N THR A 44 13.59 -61.29 -9.82
CA THR A 44 13.65 -61.25 -8.34
C THR A 44 14.63 -60.20 -7.82
N TYR A 45 15.50 -59.68 -8.69
CA TYR A 45 16.68 -58.93 -8.29
C TYR A 45 16.81 -57.61 -9.04
N ALA A 46 17.39 -56.61 -8.38
CA ALA A 46 17.69 -55.32 -9.00
C ALA A 46 18.62 -55.48 -10.21
N THR A 47 18.34 -54.71 -11.25
CA THR A 47 19.12 -54.71 -12.49
C THR A 47 20.57 -54.29 -12.26
N THR A 48 21.48 -54.83 -13.07
CA THR A 48 22.87 -54.38 -13.20
C THR A 48 23.08 -53.50 -14.43
N ASP A 49 22.04 -53.32 -15.25
CA ASP A 49 22.07 -52.47 -16.44
C ASP A 49 21.62 -51.04 -16.08
N GLU A 50 22.49 -50.06 -16.37
CA GLU A 50 22.25 -48.65 -16.05
C GLU A 50 21.12 -48.02 -16.86
N LEU A 51 20.93 -48.41 -18.13
CA LEU A 51 19.89 -47.85 -18.99
C LEU A 51 18.51 -48.35 -18.54
N VAL A 52 18.42 -49.64 -18.18
CA VAL A 52 17.21 -50.22 -17.58
C VAL A 52 16.91 -49.57 -16.23
N ALA A 53 17.95 -49.31 -15.41
CA ALA A 53 17.79 -48.61 -14.14
C ALA A 53 17.24 -47.18 -14.32
N LEU A 54 17.75 -46.43 -15.31
CA LEU A 54 17.28 -45.07 -15.61
C LEU A 54 15.81 -45.03 -16.05
N ASP A 55 15.36 -46.00 -16.85
CA ASP A 55 13.96 -46.09 -17.28
C ASP A 55 13.01 -46.43 -16.12
N LEU A 56 13.36 -47.45 -15.31
CA LEU A 56 12.61 -47.83 -14.12
C LEU A 56 12.53 -46.68 -13.10
N ALA A 57 13.64 -45.97 -12.89
CA ALA A 57 13.71 -44.79 -12.04
C ALA A 57 12.80 -43.66 -12.54
N GLY A 58 12.83 -43.36 -13.84
CA GLY A 58 11.99 -42.34 -14.46
C GLY A 58 10.50 -42.63 -14.29
N LYS A 59 10.07 -43.88 -14.53
CA LYS A 59 8.70 -44.34 -14.32
C LYS A 59 8.28 -44.21 -12.86
N ARG A 60 9.15 -44.61 -11.93
CA ARG A 60 8.86 -44.57 -10.49
C ARG A 60 8.75 -43.14 -9.94
N ILE A 61 9.60 -42.22 -10.40
CA ILE A 61 9.49 -40.80 -10.04
C ILE A 61 8.16 -40.23 -10.56
N ALA A 62 7.78 -40.52 -11.81
CA ALA A 62 6.52 -40.04 -12.38
C ALA A 62 5.29 -40.58 -11.62
N GLU A 63 5.33 -41.84 -11.18
CA GLU A 63 4.29 -42.45 -10.34
C GLU A 63 4.18 -41.77 -8.97
N LEU A 64 5.31 -41.55 -8.28
CA LEU A 64 5.32 -40.85 -6.99
C LEU A 64 4.89 -39.39 -7.11
N GLU A 65 5.23 -38.71 -8.20
CA GLU A 65 4.73 -37.36 -8.48
C GLU A 65 3.24 -37.34 -8.81
N ALA A 66 2.70 -38.35 -9.49
CA ALA A 66 1.27 -38.52 -9.71
C ALA A 66 0.53 -38.82 -8.40
N ARG A 67 1.10 -39.66 -7.53
CA ARG A 67 0.59 -39.96 -6.20
C ARG A 67 0.68 -38.76 -5.26
N LYS A 68 1.77 -37.99 -5.30
CA LYS A 68 1.92 -36.73 -4.57
C LYS A 68 0.90 -35.71 -5.05
N ARG A 69 0.64 -35.61 -6.36
CA ARG A 69 -0.49 -34.85 -6.89
C ARG A 69 -1.81 -35.34 -6.29
N GLY A 70 -2.10 -36.65 -6.33
CA GLY A 70 -3.30 -37.27 -5.75
C GLY A 70 -3.49 -37.08 -4.23
N ILE A 71 -2.40 -37.11 -3.45
CA ILE A 71 -2.39 -36.91 -1.99
C ILE A 71 -2.56 -35.42 -1.65
N TYR A 72 -1.93 -34.50 -2.39
CA TYR A 72 -2.22 -33.06 -2.29
C TYR A 72 -3.66 -32.72 -2.69
N PHE A 73 -4.28 -33.53 -3.55
CA PHE A 73 -5.69 -33.41 -3.87
C PHE A 73 -6.60 -33.94 -2.74
N GLY A 74 -6.15 -34.87 -1.88
CA GLY A 74 -6.97 -35.53 -0.84
C GLY A 74 -7.43 -34.65 0.33
N GLU A 75 -6.75 -33.54 0.64
CA GLU A 75 -7.08 -32.66 1.79
C GLU A 75 -7.11 -31.15 1.44
N LEU A 76 -7.38 -30.79 0.18
CA LEU A 76 -7.78 -29.41 -0.10
C LEU A 76 -9.07 -29.10 0.70
N LYS A 77 -9.17 -27.94 1.37
CA LYS A 77 -10.43 -27.41 1.93
C LYS A 77 -11.42 -27.15 0.77
N ARG A 78 -12.03 -28.21 0.26
CA ARG A 78 -12.55 -28.36 -1.11
C ARG A 78 -13.87 -27.67 -1.43
N THR A 79 -14.33 -26.72 -0.62
CA THR A 79 -15.70 -26.22 -0.73
C THR A 79 -15.83 -24.70 -0.81
N ALA A 80 -14.76 -23.92 -0.66
CA ALA A 80 -14.91 -22.46 -0.65
C ALA A 80 -15.16 -21.89 -2.05
N THR A 81 -16.20 -21.07 -2.17
CA THR A 81 -16.40 -20.24 -3.37
C THR A 81 -15.43 -19.06 -3.39
N LEU A 82 -15.24 -18.45 -4.56
CA LEU A 82 -14.41 -17.27 -4.71
C LEU A 82 -14.89 -16.12 -3.80
N GLY A 83 -16.20 -15.91 -3.73
CA GLY A 83 -16.84 -14.89 -2.91
C GLY A 83 -16.72 -15.15 -1.41
N GLU A 84 -16.88 -16.39 -0.97
CA GLU A 84 -16.67 -16.79 0.43
C GLU A 84 -15.23 -16.53 0.86
N PHE A 85 -14.26 -17.04 0.09
CA PHE A 85 -12.86 -16.90 0.45
C PHE A 85 -12.38 -15.44 0.39
N ALA A 86 -12.86 -14.65 -0.59
CA ALA A 86 -12.55 -13.23 -0.65
C ALA A 86 -13.10 -12.45 0.56
N ARG A 87 -14.28 -12.80 1.06
CA ARG A 87 -14.87 -12.22 2.28
C ARG A 87 -14.10 -12.63 3.54
N GLU A 88 -13.72 -13.90 3.64
CA GLU A 88 -12.87 -14.39 4.72
C GLU A 88 -11.53 -13.65 4.71
N TRP A 89 -10.90 -13.50 3.54
CA TRP A 89 -9.68 -12.73 3.36
C TRP A 89 -9.84 -11.26 3.74
N LEU A 90 -10.95 -10.61 3.39
CA LEU A 90 -11.23 -9.23 3.80
C LEU A 90 -11.38 -9.09 5.32
N THR A 91 -12.14 -9.98 5.96
CA THR A 91 -12.26 -10.05 7.42
C THR A 91 -10.89 -10.27 8.05
N PHE A 92 -10.10 -11.15 7.42
CA PHE A 92 -8.72 -11.40 7.79
C PHE A 92 -7.90 -10.12 7.71
N ARG A 93 -8.00 -9.33 6.62
CA ARG A 93 -7.26 -8.08 6.46
C ARG A 93 -7.71 -6.99 7.42
N ARG A 94 -9.01 -6.88 7.67
CA ARG A 94 -9.61 -5.94 8.64
C ARG A 94 -9.08 -6.16 10.05
N SER A 95 -8.78 -7.40 10.45
CA SER A 95 -8.22 -7.66 11.78
C SER A 95 -6.84 -7.02 12.02
N PHE A 96 -6.19 -6.49 10.99
CA PHE A 96 -4.87 -5.86 11.11
C PHE A 96 -4.92 -4.32 11.02
N THR A 97 -6.11 -3.70 10.90
CA THR A 97 -6.21 -2.24 10.76
C THR A 97 -5.80 -1.48 12.02
N THR A 98 -5.88 -2.13 13.19
CA THR A 98 -5.49 -1.57 14.49
C THR A 98 -4.01 -1.78 14.81
N ILE A 99 -3.29 -2.60 14.03
CA ILE A 99 -1.89 -2.92 14.29
C ILE A 99 -1.00 -1.97 13.48
N GLU A 100 -0.15 -1.22 14.19
CA GLU A 100 0.77 -0.28 13.57
C GLU A 100 1.72 -0.98 12.57
N GLY A 101 1.86 -0.43 11.37
CA GLY A 101 2.67 -1.02 10.29
C GLY A 101 1.92 -2.00 9.38
N PHE A 102 0.66 -2.31 9.67
CA PHE A 102 -0.17 -3.20 8.85
C PHE A 102 -1.19 -2.44 7.98
N THR A 103 -2.05 -3.19 7.28
CA THR A 103 -3.03 -2.68 6.31
C THR A 103 -3.99 -1.68 6.96
N GLY A 104 -3.84 -0.39 6.65
CA GLY A 104 -4.75 0.65 7.15
C GLY A 104 -6.15 0.59 6.54
N GLU A 105 -7.11 1.24 7.23
CA GLU A 105 -8.54 1.26 6.88
C GLU A 105 -8.82 1.73 5.44
N ARG A 106 -8.05 2.71 4.94
CA ARG A 106 -8.17 3.18 3.55
C ARG A 106 -7.85 2.09 2.54
N THR A 107 -6.92 1.20 2.84
CA THR A 107 -6.55 0.09 1.96
C THR A 107 -7.62 -0.98 1.97
N ILE A 108 -8.23 -1.27 3.13
CA ILE A 108 -9.39 -2.16 3.24
C ILE A 108 -10.54 -1.68 2.34
N ARG A 109 -10.90 -0.40 2.44
CA ARG A 109 -11.95 0.18 1.58
C ARG A 109 -11.64 0.05 0.08
N ARG A 110 -10.36 0.09 -0.31
CA ARG A 110 -9.94 -0.16 -1.70
C ARG A 110 -10.12 -1.61 -2.11
N TYR A 111 -9.78 -2.56 -1.24
CA TYR A 111 -10.01 -3.97 -1.49
C TYR A 111 -11.49 -4.29 -1.63
N GLU A 112 -12.33 -3.72 -0.77
CA GLU A 112 -13.78 -3.85 -0.89
C GLU A 112 -14.33 -3.29 -2.18
N GLN A 113 -13.86 -2.10 -2.60
CA GLN A 113 -14.28 -1.54 -3.88
C GLN A 113 -13.83 -2.41 -5.05
N ALA A 114 -12.62 -2.97 -4.98
CA ALA A 114 -12.10 -3.88 -5.99
C ALA A 114 -12.95 -5.15 -6.10
N LEU A 115 -13.33 -5.74 -4.97
CA LEU A 115 -14.19 -6.93 -4.93
C LEU A 115 -15.62 -6.63 -5.39
N ARG A 116 -16.21 -5.50 -4.97
CA ARG A 116 -17.50 -5.02 -5.48
C ARG A 116 -17.49 -4.89 -7.00
N ASN A 117 -16.43 -4.30 -7.56
CA ASN A 117 -16.29 -4.19 -9.00
C ASN A 117 -16.17 -5.57 -9.64
N LEU A 118 -15.30 -6.45 -9.12
CA LEU A 118 -15.12 -7.78 -9.69
C LEU A 118 -16.41 -8.59 -9.72
N PHE A 119 -17.12 -8.67 -8.59
CA PHE A 119 -18.34 -9.45 -8.46
C PHE A 119 -19.54 -8.82 -9.18
N SER A 120 -19.41 -7.61 -9.74
CA SER A 120 -20.41 -7.09 -10.67
C SER A 120 -20.29 -7.68 -12.08
N VAL A 121 -19.22 -8.43 -12.39
CA VAL A 121 -18.99 -9.02 -13.74
C VAL A 121 -18.54 -10.47 -13.75
N ALA A 122 -18.12 -10.98 -12.59
CA ALA A 122 -17.64 -12.34 -12.38
C ALA A 122 -18.53 -13.03 -11.36
N ASP A 123 -18.76 -14.32 -11.60
CA ASP A 123 -19.50 -15.17 -10.68
C ASP A 123 -18.70 -15.33 -9.37
N GLN A 124 -19.34 -15.05 -8.24
CA GLN A 124 -18.75 -15.18 -6.92
C GLN A 124 -18.91 -16.61 -6.36
N ASP A 125 -19.85 -17.39 -6.89
CA ASP A 125 -20.20 -18.72 -6.40
C ASP A 125 -19.37 -19.83 -7.07
N VAL A 126 -18.61 -19.48 -8.10
CA VAL A 126 -17.58 -20.35 -8.67
C VAL A 126 -16.58 -20.77 -7.60
N ARG A 127 -16.21 -22.05 -7.59
CA ARG A 127 -15.17 -22.54 -6.69
C ARG A 127 -13.85 -21.85 -6.98
N ILE A 128 -13.14 -21.44 -5.93
CA ILE A 128 -11.89 -20.68 -6.09
C ILE A 128 -10.79 -21.47 -6.80
N ASP A 129 -10.76 -22.80 -6.67
CA ASP A 129 -9.82 -23.69 -7.36
C ASP A 129 -10.16 -23.95 -8.83
N GLN A 130 -11.39 -23.63 -9.24
CA GLN A 130 -11.87 -23.73 -10.62
C GLN A 130 -11.77 -22.40 -11.37
N PHE A 131 -11.58 -21.28 -10.67
CA PHE A 131 -11.41 -19.98 -11.31
C PHE A 131 -10.10 -19.97 -12.13
N THR A 132 -10.20 -19.76 -13.44
CA THR A 132 -9.05 -19.90 -14.34
C THR A 132 -8.42 -18.57 -14.74
N LYS A 133 -7.27 -18.65 -15.41
CA LYS A 133 -6.64 -17.50 -16.06
C LYS A 133 -7.56 -16.86 -17.12
N SER A 134 -8.36 -17.67 -17.81
CA SER A 134 -9.31 -17.19 -18.82
C SER A 134 -10.44 -16.40 -18.17
N ASP A 135 -10.90 -16.80 -16.98
CA ASP A 135 -11.92 -16.07 -16.23
C ASP A 135 -11.38 -14.73 -15.73
N ALA A 136 -10.13 -14.69 -15.25
CA ALA A 136 -9.46 -13.44 -14.89
C ALA A 136 -9.38 -12.45 -16.08
N LYS A 137 -9.03 -12.94 -17.28
CA LYS A 137 -9.01 -12.12 -18.51
C LYS A 137 -10.41 -11.60 -18.87
N ARG A 138 -11.41 -12.48 -18.84
CA ARG A 138 -12.80 -12.13 -19.14
C ARG A 138 -13.33 -11.08 -18.17
N ALA A 139 -13.05 -11.23 -16.88
CA ALA A 139 -13.42 -10.27 -15.85
C ALA A 139 -12.77 -8.91 -16.10
N LEU A 140 -11.45 -8.86 -16.35
CA LEU A 140 -10.76 -7.59 -16.67
C LEU A 140 -11.31 -6.92 -17.93
N SER A 141 -11.61 -7.68 -18.97
CA SER A 141 -12.20 -7.16 -20.21
C SER A 141 -13.60 -6.59 -19.96
N ARG A 142 -14.45 -7.28 -19.19
CA ARG A 142 -15.79 -6.77 -18.83
C ARG A 142 -15.70 -5.50 -17.99
N LEU A 143 -14.83 -5.50 -16.98
CA LEU A 143 -14.58 -4.33 -16.13
C LEU A 143 -14.10 -3.11 -16.93
N ALA A 144 -13.24 -3.31 -17.92
CA ALA A 144 -12.73 -2.24 -18.76
C ALA A 144 -13.82 -1.54 -19.57
N ASN A 145 -14.96 -2.21 -19.79
CA ASN A 145 -16.11 -1.71 -20.53
C ASN A 145 -17.26 -1.24 -19.61
N LEU A 146 -17.14 -1.40 -18.29
CA LEU A 146 -18.17 -0.93 -17.37
C LEU A 146 -18.23 0.59 -17.32
N PRO A 147 -19.43 1.18 -17.37
CA PRO A 147 -19.59 2.60 -17.12
C PRO A 147 -19.18 2.94 -15.69
N SER A 148 -18.43 4.03 -15.54
CA SER A 148 -18.03 4.60 -14.27
C SER A 148 -19.09 5.58 -13.78
N ARG A 149 -19.16 5.79 -12.46
CA ARG A 149 -20.06 6.78 -11.83
C ARG A 149 -19.84 8.22 -12.31
N SER A 150 -18.73 8.49 -13.00
CA SER A 150 -18.31 9.81 -13.47
C SER A 150 -18.44 9.98 -14.98
N GLY A 151 -19.18 9.11 -15.67
CA GLY A 151 -19.18 9.01 -17.13
C GLY A 151 -17.91 8.31 -17.64
N GLY A 152 -17.99 7.63 -18.78
CA GLY A 152 -16.88 6.84 -19.35
C GLY A 152 -16.60 5.52 -18.63
N THR A 153 -15.52 4.82 -18.94
CA THR A 153 -15.24 3.47 -18.41
C THR A 153 -14.28 3.44 -17.20
N LEU A 154 -14.14 2.28 -16.55
CA LEU A 154 -13.19 2.11 -15.43
C LEU A 154 -11.75 2.37 -15.87
N LYS A 155 -11.08 3.30 -15.15
CA LYS A 155 -9.68 3.66 -15.41
C LYS A 155 -8.73 2.49 -15.15
N ALA A 156 -7.60 2.47 -15.86
CA ALA A 156 -6.55 1.47 -15.71
C ALA A 156 -6.06 1.28 -14.25
N ALA A 157 -6.07 2.35 -13.45
CA ALA A 157 -5.74 2.26 -12.02
C ALA A 157 -6.75 1.45 -11.20
N SER A 158 -8.04 1.54 -11.53
CA SER A 158 -9.10 0.74 -10.91
C SER A 158 -8.97 -0.74 -11.30
N LEU A 159 -8.72 -1.02 -12.58
CA LEU A 159 -8.46 -2.38 -13.08
C LEU A 159 -7.21 -2.97 -12.42
N HIS A 160 -6.14 -2.18 -12.30
CA HIS A 160 -4.92 -2.59 -11.61
C HIS A 160 -5.19 -2.93 -10.15
N GLN A 161 -6.02 -2.13 -9.46
CA GLN A 161 -6.41 -2.42 -8.08
C GLN A 161 -7.16 -3.76 -7.96
N VAL A 162 -8.07 -4.08 -8.88
CA VAL A 162 -8.73 -5.41 -8.94
C VAL A 162 -7.69 -6.51 -9.11
N HIS A 163 -6.82 -6.37 -10.11
CA HIS A 163 -5.76 -7.35 -10.38
C HIS A 163 -4.86 -7.61 -9.16
N VAL A 164 -4.37 -6.56 -8.50
CA VAL A 164 -3.50 -6.69 -7.32
C VAL A 164 -4.24 -7.31 -6.15
N THR A 165 -5.49 -6.90 -5.90
CA THR A 165 -6.31 -7.45 -4.81
C THR A 165 -6.53 -8.95 -5.00
N MET A 166 -6.93 -9.36 -6.21
CA MET A 166 -7.16 -10.78 -6.49
C MET A 166 -5.88 -11.59 -6.50
N LYS A 167 -4.76 -11.05 -6.99
CA LYS A 167 -3.46 -11.70 -6.87
C LYS A 167 -3.14 -12.00 -5.40
N GLN A 168 -3.39 -11.07 -4.49
CA GLN A 168 -3.15 -11.26 -3.04
C GLN A 168 -4.11 -12.29 -2.43
N ILE A 169 -5.38 -12.31 -2.85
CA ILE A 169 -6.35 -13.32 -2.40
C ILE A 169 -5.90 -14.73 -2.83
N PHE A 170 -5.49 -14.91 -4.07
CA PHE A 170 -5.01 -16.22 -4.55
C PHE A 170 -3.66 -16.62 -3.93
N GLU A 171 -2.75 -15.69 -3.65
CA GLU A 171 -1.55 -16.01 -2.86
C GLU A 171 -1.92 -16.46 -1.44
N HIS A 172 -2.90 -15.83 -0.81
CA HIS A 172 -3.40 -16.30 0.49
C HIS A 172 -4.08 -17.67 0.40
N ALA A 173 -4.89 -17.91 -0.64
CA ALA A 173 -5.52 -19.20 -0.89
C ALA A 173 -4.50 -20.33 -1.04
N LYS A 174 -3.36 -20.07 -1.70
CA LYS A 174 -2.23 -21.00 -1.79
C LYS A 174 -1.63 -21.29 -0.42
N ASP A 175 -1.36 -20.24 0.36
CA ASP A 175 -0.78 -20.38 1.71
C ASP A 175 -1.72 -21.07 2.71
N GLU A 176 -3.04 -21.01 2.47
CA GLU A 176 -4.08 -21.71 3.24
C GLU A 176 -4.35 -23.14 2.73
N GLY A 177 -3.74 -23.57 1.62
CA GLY A 177 -4.03 -24.87 1.01
C GLY A 177 -5.45 -24.99 0.49
N VAL A 178 -6.08 -23.86 0.13
CA VAL A 178 -7.42 -23.82 -0.49
C VAL A 178 -7.32 -24.02 -2.00
N VAL A 179 -6.22 -23.56 -2.61
CA VAL A 179 -5.88 -23.84 -4.01
C VAL A 179 -4.49 -24.47 -4.12
N PRO A 180 -4.19 -25.19 -5.21
CA PRO A 180 -2.86 -25.77 -5.41
C PRO A 180 -1.72 -24.74 -5.37
N PRO A 181 -0.49 -25.11 -4.98
CA PRO A 181 0.65 -24.18 -4.88
C PRO A 181 0.97 -23.41 -6.18
N ASN A 182 0.65 -24.00 -7.34
CA ASN A 182 0.87 -23.40 -8.66
C ASN A 182 -0.38 -22.70 -9.22
N HIS A 183 -1.44 -22.56 -8.43
CA HIS A 183 -2.72 -22.01 -8.86
C HIS A 183 -2.90 -20.55 -8.39
N ASN A 184 -2.45 -19.61 -9.23
CA ASN A 184 -2.78 -18.19 -9.11
C ASN A 184 -3.11 -17.62 -10.50
N PRO A 185 -4.38 -17.63 -10.91
CA PRO A 185 -4.84 -17.12 -12.21
C PRO A 185 -4.40 -15.69 -12.50
N TRP A 186 -4.45 -14.83 -11.48
CA TRP A 186 -4.13 -13.41 -11.58
C TRP A 186 -2.61 -13.17 -11.64
N GLY A 187 -1.83 -13.93 -10.88
CA GLY A 187 -0.37 -13.92 -10.95
C GLY A 187 0.18 -14.45 -12.28
N ALA A 188 -0.52 -15.43 -12.89
CA ALA A 188 -0.14 -16.08 -14.14
C ALA A 188 -0.52 -15.30 -15.42
N LEU A 189 -1.20 -14.15 -15.31
CA LEU A 189 -1.50 -13.28 -16.45
C LEU A 189 -0.21 -12.79 -17.12
N ALA A 190 -0.15 -12.83 -18.45
CA ALA A 190 1.01 -12.33 -19.18
C ALA A 190 1.10 -10.80 -19.02
N ARG A 191 2.29 -10.21 -19.17
CA ARG A 191 2.49 -8.76 -19.01
C ARG A 191 1.59 -7.93 -19.93
N ALA A 192 1.25 -8.45 -21.11
CA ALA A 192 0.33 -7.81 -22.07
C ALA A 192 -1.12 -7.78 -21.58
N ASP A 193 -1.55 -8.79 -20.81
CA ASP A 193 -2.93 -8.91 -20.29
C ASP A 193 -3.15 -8.13 -18.98
N ARG A 194 -2.09 -7.56 -18.39
CA ARG A 194 -2.17 -6.86 -17.11
C ARG A 194 -2.55 -5.39 -17.32
N PRO A 195 -3.40 -4.81 -16.46
CA PRO A 195 -3.67 -3.37 -16.47
C PRO A 195 -2.37 -2.58 -16.32
N ARG A 196 -2.08 -1.70 -17.28
CA ARG A 196 -0.89 -0.85 -17.28
C ARG A 196 -1.22 0.49 -16.63
N LEU A 197 -0.47 0.84 -15.59
CA LEU A 197 -0.47 2.19 -15.08
C LEU A 197 0.37 3.08 -16.01
N PRO A 198 -0.01 4.35 -16.23
CA PRO A 198 0.86 5.32 -16.85
C PRO A 198 2.20 5.36 -16.12
N LYS A 199 3.32 5.36 -16.87
CA LYS A 199 4.68 5.36 -16.29
C LYS A 199 5.01 6.68 -15.58
N THR A 200 4.37 7.78 -15.97
CA THR A 200 4.68 9.13 -15.49
C THR A 200 3.53 9.69 -14.65
N SER A 201 3.87 10.41 -13.58
CA SER A 201 2.89 11.19 -12.82
C SER A 201 2.30 12.27 -13.72
N THR A 202 1.00 12.23 -13.98
CA THR A 202 0.26 13.30 -14.65
C THR A 202 -0.16 14.40 -13.67
N THR A 203 0.55 14.55 -12.55
CA THR A 203 0.22 15.60 -11.57
C THR A 203 0.82 16.89 -12.10
N ASP A 204 -0.03 17.88 -12.37
CA ASP A 204 0.40 19.21 -12.75
C ASP A 204 1.16 19.89 -11.61
N PHE A 205 1.97 20.88 -11.97
CA PHE A 205 2.64 21.79 -11.05
C PHE A 205 2.47 23.22 -11.57
N LEU A 206 2.67 24.18 -10.66
CA LEU A 206 2.57 25.59 -10.97
C LEU A 206 3.98 26.17 -11.18
N GLU A 207 4.10 27.06 -12.16
CA GLU A 207 5.24 27.97 -12.26
C GLU A 207 5.22 28.98 -11.10
N VAL A 208 6.36 29.64 -10.85
CA VAL A 208 6.50 30.58 -9.72
C VAL A 208 5.44 31.69 -9.79
N TYR A 209 5.23 32.26 -10.97
CA TYR A 209 4.25 33.33 -11.17
C TYR A 209 2.80 32.85 -11.00
N GLU A 210 2.48 31.63 -11.41
CA GLU A 210 1.15 31.05 -11.22
C GLU A 210 0.89 30.80 -9.73
N ALA A 211 1.88 30.30 -9.00
CA ALA A 211 1.80 30.09 -7.57
C ALA A 211 1.65 31.42 -6.81
N ALA A 212 2.39 32.46 -7.21
CA ALA A 212 2.29 33.81 -6.64
C ALA A 212 0.88 34.39 -6.87
N MET A 213 0.39 34.37 -8.12
CA MET A 213 -0.95 34.85 -8.45
C MET A 213 -2.05 34.04 -7.76
N LEU A 214 -1.87 32.73 -7.58
CA LEU A 214 -2.81 31.90 -6.83
C LEU A 214 -2.90 32.32 -5.36
N ILE A 215 -1.77 32.65 -4.71
CA ILE A 215 -1.75 33.13 -3.32
C ILE A 215 -2.51 34.45 -3.20
N GLU A 216 -2.29 35.39 -4.12
CA GLU A 216 -2.98 36.69 -4.14
C GLU A 216 -4.47 36.55 -4.42
N ALA A 217 -4.83 35.69 -5.39
CA ALA A 217 -6.22 35.41 -5.74
C ALA A 217 -7.03 34.83 -4.57
N CYS A 218 -6.39 34.16 -3.61
CA CYS A 218 -7.08 33.57 -2.47
C CYS A 218 -7.79 34.61 -1.58
N GLU A 219 -7.32 35.87 -1.53
CA GLU A 219 -7.98 36.94 -0.75
C GLU A 219 -9.24 37.46 -1.44
N ARG A 220 -9.34 37.27 -2.76
CA ARG A 220 -10.46 37.72 -3.58
C ARG A 220 -11.59 36.69 -3.67
N VAL A 221 -11.39 35.50 -3.12
CA VAL A 221 -12.44 34.47 -3.06
C VAL A 221 -13.48 34.88 -2.01
N SER A 222 -14.61 35.37 -2.48
CA SER A 222 -15.78 35.66 -1.65
C SER A 222 -16.56 34.39 -1.30
N GLY A 223 -17.34 34.44 -0.20
CA GLY A 223 -18.24 33.36 0.20
C GLY A 223 -17.59 32.13 0.85
N SER A 224 -16.26 32.15 1.07
CA SER A 224 -15.54 31.14 1.84
C SER A 224 -15.09 31.75 3.16
N ARG A 225 -15.41 31.13 4.31
CA ARG A 225 -14.86 31.54 5.63
C ARG A 225 -13.53 30.87 5.93
N LEU A 226 -13.05 29.99 5.03
CA LEU A 226 -11.74 29.39 5.15
C LEU A 226 -10.63 30.45 5.03
N PRO A 227 -9.56 30.35 5.84
CA PRO A 227 -8.35 31.14 5.68
C PRO A 227 -7.55 30.65 4.46
N LEU A 228 -8.11 30.87 3.27
CA LEU A 228 -7.68 30.21 2.04
C LEU A 228 -6.25 30.59 1.66
N LYS A 229 -5.87 31.87 1.78
CA LYS A 229 -4.50 32.33 1.52
C LYS A 229 -3.50 31.60 2.41
N GLN A 230 -3.77 31.53 3.71
CA GLN A 230 -2.90 30.83 4.67
C GLN A 230 -2.81 29.34 4.37
N LEU A 231 -3.94 28.70 4.04
CA LEU A 231 -3.99 27.28 3.72
C LEU A 231 -3.21 26.95 2.43
N VAL A 232 -3.43 27.72 1.37
CA VAL A 232 -2.77 27.53 0.06
C VAL A 232 -1.29 27.85 0.14
N ALA A 233 -0.92 28.95 0.80
CA ALA A 233 0.48 29.29 1.06
C ALA A 233 1.18 28.18 1.87
N THR A 234 0.52 27.60 2.88
CA THR A 234 1.08 26.48 3.64
C THR A 234 1.31 25.26 2.74
N PHE A 235 0.39 24.93 1.83
CA PHE A 235 0.63 23.85 0.87
C PHE A 235 1.83 24.12 -0.06
N LEU A 236 1.88 25.34 -0.62
CA LEU A 236 2.88 25.75 -1.59
C LEU A 236 4.27 25.87 -0.97
N LEU A 237 4.38 26.41 0.25
CA LEU A 237 5.66 26.70 0.91
C LEU A 237 6.12 25.58 1.85
N THR A 238 5.39 24.47 1.95
CA THR A 238 5.86 23.28 2.72
C THR A 238 5.89 22.00 1.93
N GLY A 239 5.20 21.96 0.79
CA GLY A 239 4.96 20.73 0.04
C GLY A 239 4.20 19.67 0.85
N GLY A 240 3.54 20.01 1.96
CA GLY A 240 2.87 19.04 2.82
C GLY A 240 1.78 18.23 2.09
N ARG A 241 1.58 16.96 2.47
CA ARG A 241 0.47 16.17 1.91
C ARG A 241 -0.86 16.73 2.41
N LYS A 242 -1.94 16.51 1.64
CA LYS A 242 -3.30 16.97 2.00
C LYS A 242 -3.64 16.72 3.48
N ALA A 243 -3.56 15.48 3.96
CA ALA A 243 -3.90 15.17 5.35
C ALA A 243 -2.89 15.73 6.37
N GLU A 244 -1.64 15.97 5.96
CA GLU A 244 -0.63 16.54 6.83
C GLU A 244 -0.89 18.02 7.09
N VAL A 245 -1.16 18.81 6.04
CA VAL A 245 -1.45 20.25 6.16
C VAL A 245 -2.80 20.49 6.81
N LEU A 246 -3.85 19.77 6.41
CA LEU A 246 -5.19 19.96 7.00
C LEU A 246 -5.24 19.56 8.48
N GLY A 247 -4.35 18.65 8.92
CA GLY A 247 -4.25 18.22 10.31
C GLY A 247 -3.20 18.98 11.12
N LEU A 248 -2.55 20.03 10.58
CA LEU A 248 -1.59 20.86 11.31
C LEU A 248 -2.24 21.46 12.55
N GLU A 249 -1.53 21.45 13.67
CA GLU A 249 -1.92 22.17 14.87
C GLU A 249 -1.11 23.47 15.00
N VAL A 250 -1.63 24.45 15.74
CA VAL A 250 -0.93 25.70 16.04
C VAL A 250 0.44 25.41 16.68
N SER A 251 0.50 24.38 17.55
CA SER A 251 1.73 23.93 18.22
C SER A 251 2.77 23.29 17.29
N ASP A 252 2.43 23.03 16.02
CA ASP A 252 3.38 22.53 15.03
C ASP A 252 4.16 23.67 14.35
N ILE A 253 3.80 24.94 14.58
CA ILE A 253 4.47 26.11 14.02
C ILE A 253 5.41 26.71 15.07
N ASP A 254 6.72 26.60 14.85
CA ASP A 254 7.74 27.19 15.71
C ASP A 254 8.26 28.49 15.09
N LEU A 255 7.70 29.61 15.54
CA LEU A 255 8.08 30.96 15.07
C LEU A 255 9.47 31.40 15.55
N THR A 256 10.02 30.75 16.58
CA THR A 256 11.34 31.07 17.14
C THR A 256 12.41 30.35 16.32
N ARG A 257 12.24 29.04 16.12
CA ARG A 257 13.17 28.21 15.33
C ARG A 257 12.92 28.30 13.83
N LYS A 258 11.87 28.99 13.39
CA LYS A 258 11.46 29.12 11.98
C LYS A 258 11.27 27.76 11.32
N VAL A 259 10.51 26.88 11.95
CA VAL A 259 10.23 25.54 11.41
C VAL A 259 8.77 25.14 11.58
N ILE A 260 8.31 24.29 10.67
CA ILE A 260 7.02 23.61 10.74
C ILE A 260 7.24 22.12 10.97
N HIS A 261 6.59 21.58 12.00
CA HIS A 261 6.70 20.19 12.39
C HIS A 261 5.60 19.32 11.77
N PHE A 262 5.98 18.39 10.90
CA PHE A 262 5.12 17.29 10.49
C PHE A 262 5.35 16.09 11.42
N ARG A 263 4.52 15.98 12.47
CA ARG A 263 4.43 14.85 13.41
C ARG A 263 3.03 14.25 13.46
N ALA A 264 2.88 13.02 13.94
CA ALA A 264 1.57 12.43 14.16
C ALA A 264 0.87 13.14 15.33
N ASN A 265 -0.44 13.31 15.25
CA ASN A 265 -1.27 13.87 16.30
C ASN A 265 -2.70 13.28 16.24
N ARG A 266 -3.62 13.82 17.03
CA ARG A 266 -5.02 13.34 17.08
C ARG A 266 -5.80 13.46 15.77
N TRP A 267 -5.39 14.37 14.87
CA TRP A 267 -6.07 14.63 13.59
C TRP A 267 -5.43 13.87 12.42
N ARG A 268 -4.11 13.66 12.47
CA ARG A 268 -3.32 13.05 11.39
C ARG A 268 -2.39 11.95 11.87
N GLY A 269 -2.41 10.84 11.14
CA GLY A 269 -1.30 9.88 11.12
C GLY A 269 -0.28 10.27 10.05
N ILE A 270 1.00 9.98 10.26
CA ILE A 270 2.03 10.15 9.22
C ILE A 270 2.30 8.83 8.54
N LYS A 271 2.32 8.86 7.20
CA LYS A 271 2.53 7.67 6.36
C LYS A 271 3.94 7.06 6.55
N THR A 272 4.94 7.89 6.78
CA THR A 272 6.32 7.51 7.09
C THR A 272 6.57 7.78 8.57
N LYS A 273 7.20 6.85 9.30
CA LYS A 273 7.45 7.02 10.75
C LYS A 273 8.41 8.17 11.09
N GLU A 274 9.09 8.71 10.08
CA GLU A 274 9.96 9.87 10.20
C GLU A 274 9.13 11.13 10.43
N ARG A 275 9.27 11.70 11.64
CA ARG A 275 8.97 13.11 11.89
C ARG A 275 9.86 13.92 10.95
N ARG A 276 9.28 14.91 10.28
CA ARG A 276 10.06 15.81 9.44
C ARG A 276 9.74 17.25 9.76
N THR A 277 10.74 18.08 9.57
CA THR A 277 10.65 19.53 9.68
C THR A 277 10.80 20.13 8.31
N VAL A 278 10.10 21.24 8.09
CA VAL A 278 10.27 22.08 6.91
C VAL A 278 10.56 23.49 7.40
N PRO A 279 11.48 24.24 6.79
CA PRO A 279 11.68 25.64 7.13
C PRO A 279 10.38 26.44 7.04
N LEU A 280 10.14 27.32 8.01
CA LEU A 280 9.12 28.34 7.93
C LEU A 280 9.69 29.48 7.10
N TRP A 281 9.46 29.43 5.80
CA TRP A 281 9.97 30.43 4.87
C TRP A 281 9.46 31.84 5.18
N PRO A 282 10.23 32.91 4.89
CA PRO A 282 9.85 34.28 5.21
C PRO A 282 8.45 34.66 4.72
N GLN A 283 8.11 34.33 3.46
CA GLN A 283 6.78 34.58 2.91
C GLN A 283 5.67 33.83 3.68
N LEU A 284 5.92 32.57 4.10
CA LEU A 284 4.93 31.82 4.86
C LEU A 284 4.75 32.39 6.26
N GLU A 285 5.85 32.80 6.89
CA GLU A 285 5.82 33.46 8.19
C GLU A 285 5.01 34.76 8.13
N GLU A 286 5.26 35.61 7.14
CA GLU A 286 4.54 36.87 6.92
C GLU A 286 3.03 36.64 6.78
N ILE A 287 2.63 35.57 6.08
CA ILE A 287 1.23 35.21 5.88
C ILE A 287 0.60 34.63 7.17
N LEU A 288 1.33 33.78 7.90
CA LEU A 288 0.80 33.08 9.08
C LEU A 288 0.85 33.92 10.35
N ARG A 289 1.81 34.83 10.51
CA ARG A 289 1.99 35.60 11.74
C ARG A 289 0.77 36.48 12.08
N PRO A 290 0.19 37.28 11.16
CA PRO A 290 -1.04 38.03 11.44
C PRO A 290 -2.25 37.13 11.68
N TYR A 291 -2.29 35.97 11.01
CA TYR A 291 -3.35 34.98 11.18
C TYR A 291 -3.33 34.36 12.59
N LEU A 292 -2.15 33.96 13.05
CA LEU A 292 -1.93 33.43 14.39
C LEU A 292 -2.18 34.50 15.47
N ALA A 293 -1.77 35.74 15.25
CA ALA A 293 -2.02 36.84 16.17
C ALA A 293 -3.53 37.10 16.36
N ARG A 294 -4.31 37.10 15.27
CA ARG A 294 -5.78 37.20 15.31
C ARG A 294 -6.47 36.00 15.98
N HIS A 295 -5.75 34.90 16.15
CA HIS A 295 -6.24 33.66 16.73
C HIS A 295 -5.36 33.18 17.88
N SER A 296 -4.77 34.11 18.64
CA SER A 296 -3.77 33.83 19.69
C SER A 296 -4.26 32.86 20.77
N HIS A 297 -5.56 32.85 21.06
CA HIS A 297 -6.18 31.94 22.03
C HIS A 297 -6.49 30.55 21.45
N ARG A 298 -6.24 30.30 20.16
CA ARG A 298 -6.56 29.02 19.51
C ARG A 298 -5.55 27.94 19.92
N SER A 299 -6.06 26.90 20.56
CA SER A 299 -5.35 25.62 20.70
C SER A 299 -5.87 24.62 19.65
N GLY A 300 -5.07 23.60 19.30
CA GLY A 300 -5.49 22.58 18.33
C GLY A 300 -5.25 22.96 16.87
N LEU A 301 -6.21 22.68 15.98
CA LEU A 301 -6.05 22.79 14.52
C LEU A 301 -5.64 24.21 14.08
N LEU A 302 -4.64 24.29 13.20
CA LEU A 302 -4.22 25.53 12.55
C LEU A 302 -5.33 26.01 11.60
N PHE A 303 -5.90 25.10 10.80
CA PHE A 303 -6.97 25.39 9.85
C PHE A 303 -8.22 24.56 10.15
N PRO A 304 -9.06 24.99 11.11
CA PRO A 304 -10.32 24.32 11.42
C PRO A 304 -11.35 24.46 10.29
N SER A 305 -12.29 23.51 10.21
CA SER A 305 -13.49 23.62 9.35
C SER A 305 -14.41 24.73 9.84
N GLU A 306 -15.25 25.24 8.95
CA GLU A 306 -16.33 26.17 9.29
C GLU A 306 -17.35 25.54 10.26
N ASP A 307 -17.45 24.21 10.28
CA ASP A 307 -18.28 23.44 11.21
C ASP A 307 -17.66 23.32 12.63
N SER A 308 -16.52 23.98 12.88
CA SER A 308 -15.89 23.97 14.20
C SER A 308 -16.54 25.02 15.11
N ASP A 309 -16.70 24.68 16.38
CA ASP A 309 -17.19 25.58 17.42
C ASP A 309 -16.20 25.64 18.61
N ALA A 310 -16.59 26.36 19.67
CA ALA A 310 -15.75 26.56 20.86
C ALA A 310 -15.41 25.25 21.61
N THR A 311 -16.24 24.21 21.45
CA THR A 311 -16.14 22.92 22.15
C THR A 311 -15.64 21.79 21.25
N ARG A 312 -15.81 21.92 19.94
CA ARG A 312 -15.53 20.87 18.96
C ARG A 312 -14.81 21.43 17.74
N GLN A 313 -13.60 20.94 17.51
CA GLN A 313 -12.87 21.18 16.28
C GLN A 313 -13.15 20.09 15.25
N VAL A 314 -13.32 20.51 13.99
CA VAL A 314 -13.51 19.61 12.85
C VAL A 314 -12.40 19.88 11.84
N MET A 315 -11.70 18.82 11.44
CA MET A 315 -10.67 18.93 10.40
C MET A 315 -11.31 19.17 9.04
N LEU A 316 -10.75 20.12 8.28
CA LEU A 316 -11.16 20.38 6.90
C LEU A 316 -11.10 19.12 6.03
N ALA A 317 -12.21 18.81 5.36
CA ALA A 317 -12.29 17.64 4.49
C ALA A 317 -11.91 17.94 3.03
N ALA A 318 -12.32 19.10 2.49
CA ALA A 318 -12.19 19.39 1.06
C ALA A 318 -12.07 20.90 0.73
N PRO A 319 -10.84 21.42 0.54
CA PRO A 319 -10.63 22.81 0.10
C PRO A 319 -10.76 23.00 -1.42
N ASN A 320 -11.27 22.00 -2.17
CA ASN A 320 -11.17 21.99 -3.64
C ASN A 320 -12.03 23.06 -4.32
N LYS A 321 -13.24 23.32 -3.81
CA LYS A 321 -14.15 24.32 -4.40
C LYS A 321 -13.55 25.73 -4.28
N PRO A 322 -13.19 26.22 -3.09
CA PRO A 322 -12.56 27.54 -2.96
C PRO A 322 -11.21 27.62 -3.68
N LEU A 323 -10.43 26.53 -3.73
CA LEU A 323 -9.18 26.48 -4.50
C LEU A 323 -9.41 26.66 -6.01
N LYS A 324 -10.48 26.09 -6.57
CA LYS A 324 -10.84 26.29 -7.98
C LYS A 324 -11.29 27.73 -8.28
N LEU A 325 -12.00 28.36 -7.34
CA LEU A 325 -12.36 29.77 -7.47
C LEU A 325 -11.11 30.66 -7.47
N ALA A 326 -10.16 30.40 -6.55
CA ALA A 326 -8.87 31.09 -6.56
C ALA A 326 -8.09 30.86 -7.87
N GLN A 327 -8.17 29.65 -8.47
CA GLN A 327 -7.57 29.38 -9.77
C GLN A 327 -8.16 30.25 -10.89
N ALA A 328 -9.49 30.38 -10.94
CA ALA A 328 -10.16 31.18 -11.95
C ALA A 328 -9.78 32.67 -11.82
N ILE A 329 -9.81 33.21 -10.60
CA ILE A 329 -9.40 34.59 -10.34
C ILE A 329 -7.92 34.80 -10.69
N ALA A 330 -7.03 33.86 -10.33
CA ALA A 330 -5.62 33.94 -10.69
C ALA A 330 -5.42 33.90 -12.21
N ALA A 331 -6.23 33.12 -12.93
CA ALA A 331 -6.18 33.05 -14.39
C ALA A 331 -6.60 34.38 -15.03
N GLU A 332 -7.65 35.03 -14.53
CA GLU A 332 -8.06 36.36 -14.97
C GLU A 332 -6.94 37.40 -14.76
N LEU A 333 -6.27 37.36 -13.61
CA LEU A 333 -5.17 38.28 -13.29
C LEU A 333 -3.92 38.08 -14.15
N LEU A 334 -3.73 36.87 -14.67
CA LEU A 334 -2.61 36.52 -15.54
C LEU A 334 -2.83 36.91 -17.01
N GLY A 335 -4.05 37.33 -17.37
CA GLY A 335 -4.44 37.61 -18.75
C GLY A 335 -4.73 36.34 -19.56
N GLU A 336 -5.16 36.52 -20.82
CA GLU A 336 -5.79 35.46 -21.61
C GLU A 336 -4.91 34.21 -21.82
N GLU A 337 -3.70 34.37 -22.35
CA GLU A 337 -2.82 33.23 -22.71
C GLU A 337 -2.39 32.43 -21.48
N ARG A 338 -1.87 33.12 -20.47
CA ARG A 338 -1.35 32.51 -19.23
C ARG A 338 -2.47 32.02 -18.33
N GLY A 339 -3.59 32.74 -18.30
CA GLY A 339 -4.81 32.29 -17.63
C GLY A 339 -5.33 30.99 -18.23
N ARG A 340 -5.36 30.88 -19.57
CA ARG A 340 -5.73 29.63 -20.26
C ARG A 340 -4.77 28.49 -19.92
N ALA A 341 -3.46 28.74 -19.89
CA ALA A 341 -2.46 27.74 -19.49
C ALA A 341 -2.65 27.27 -18.03
N LEU A 342 -2.93 28.20 -17.10
CA LEU A 342 -3.23 27.86 -15.71
C LEU A 342 -4.53 27.05 -15.60
N MET A 343 -5.58 27.40 -16.35
CA MET A 343 -6.87 26.72 -16.33
C MET A 343 -6.82 25.32 -16.96
N ALA A 344 -5.89 25.07 -17.88
CA ALA A 344 -5.63 23.72 -18.40
C ALA A 344 -5.08 22.76 -17.33
N LYS A 345 -4.48 23.29 -16.25
CA LYS A 345 -3.91 22.49 -15.16
C LYS A 345 -4.98 22.07 -14.17
N LYS A 346 -4.90 20.81 -13.72
CA LYS A 346 -5.77 20.27 -12.68
C LYS A 346 -5.30 20.68 -11.28
N LEU A 347 -5.80 21.81 -10.80
CA LEU A 347 -5.47 22.29 -9.46
C LEU A 347 -6.16 21.47 -8.37
N THR A 348 -5.34 20.87 -7.51
CA THR A 348 -5.76 20.15 -6.30
C THR A 348 -4.69 20.36 -5.23
N PRO A 349 -4.96 20.10 -3.93
CA PRO A 349 -3.91 20.10 -2.91
C PRO A 349 -2.73 19.17 -3.23
N ARG A 350 -2.95 18.16 -4.08
CA ARG A 350 -1.87 17.27 -4.56
C ARG A 350 -0.96 17.96 -5.58
N ALA A 351 -1.47 18.90 -6.38
CA ALA A 351 -0.72 19.62 -7.41
C ALA A 351 0.19 20.73 -6.83
N LEU A 352 -0.16 21.28 -5.66
CA LEU A 352 0.65 22.29 -4.96
C LEU A 352 1.97 21.73 -4.40
N ARG A 353 1.98 20.43 -4.09
CA ARG A 353 3.17 19.74 -3.56
C ARG A 353 4.32 19.59 -4.57
N PRO A 354 4.09 19.16 -5.83
CA PRO A 354 5.10 19.25 -6.88
C PRO A 354 5.68 20.65 -7.04
N THR A 355 4.85 21.70 -6.95
CA THR A 355 5.29 23.10 -7.04
C THR A 355 6.33 23.44 -5.97
N TYR A 356 6.11 23.03 -4.71
CA TYR A 356 7.11 23.18 -3.65
C TYR A 356 8.41 22.47 -3.99
N CYS A 357 8.33 21.21 -4.42
CA CYS A 357 9.53 20.42 -4.71
C CYS A 357 10.35 21.03 -5.86
N ALA A 358 9.68 21.47 -6.91
CA ALA A 358 10.30 22.11 -8.08
C ALA A 358 10.97 23.45 -7.71
N ALA A 359 10.32 24.26 -6.87
CA ALA A 359 10.89 25.52 -6.38
C ALA A 359 12.06 25.26 -5.43
N ARG A 360 11.89 24.34 -4.47
CA ARG A 360 12.92 24.00 -3.49
C ARG A 360 14.18 23.45 -4.15
N LEU A 361 14.08 22.59 -5.16
CA LEU A 361 15.25 22.09 -5.92
C LEU A 361 16.06 23.20 -6.62
N GLN A 362 15.49 24.39 -6.78
CA GLN A 362 16.17 25.54 -7.35
C GLN A 362 16.76 26.47 -6.29
N THR A 363 16.59 26.19 -5.00
CA THR A 363 17.14 27.02 -3.93
C THR A 363 18.59 26.71 -3.64
N LEU A 364 19.24 27.66 -2.95
CA LEU A 364 20.62 27.56 -2.51
C LEU A 364 20.70 27.23 -1.00
N ASP A 365 21.81 26.63 -0.61
CA ASP A 365 22.26 26.38 0.74
C ASP A 365 23.73 26.85 0.82
N ASN A 366 23.96 28.00 1.47
CA ASN A 366 25.26 28.67 1.52
C ASN A 366 25.88 28.91 0.12
N GLY A 367 25.07 29.44 -0.81
CA GLY A 367 25.47 29.72 -2.19
C GLY A 367 25.58 28.49 -3.10
N GLN A 368 25.43 27.27 -2.57
CA GLN A 368 25.47 26.02 -3.34
C GLN A 368 24.06 25.49 -3.61
N PRO A 369 23.81 24.75 -4.70
CA PRO A 369 22.50 24.11 -4.91
C PRO A 369 22.10 23.22 -3.74
N ILE A 370 20.83 23.30 -3.31
CA ILE A 370 20.33 22.48 -2.21
C ILE A 370 20.53 20.98 -2.48
N ALA A 371 20.95 20.24 -1.46
CA ALA A 371 21.05 18.79 -1.58
C ALA A 371 19.66 18.14 -1.78
N ILE A 372 19.55 17.24 -2.77
CA ILE A 372 18.29 16.51 -3.05
C ILE A 372 17.84 15.71 -1.81
N TRP A 373 18.78 15.26 -0.97
CA TRP A 373 18.48 14.59 0.30
C TRP A 373 17.71 15.49 1.27
N THR A 374 18.05 16.77 1.35
CA THR A 374 17.32 17.75 2.18
C THR A 374 15.89 17.88 1.69
N VAL A 375 15.69 18.02 0.37
CA VAL A 375 14.36 18.09 -0.24
C VAL A 375 13.59 16.77 -0.02
N ARG A 376 14.25 15.61 -0.08
CA ARG A 376 13.65 14.31 0.26
C ARG A 376 13.16 14.28 1.70
N GLY A 377 13.98 14.76 2.63
CA GLY A 377 13.65 14.88 4.05
C GLY A 377 12.42 15.75 4.27
N GLU A 378 12.42 16.97 3.73
CA GLU A 378 11.30 17.94 3.80
C GLU A 378 10.02 17.41 3.15
N MET A 379 10.14 16.66 2.05
CA MET A 379 9.01 16.02 1.39
C MET A 379 8.53 14.78 2.16
N GLY A 380 9.38 14.13 2.96
CA GLY A 380 9.08 12.85 3.60
C GLY A 380 8.87 11.73 2.58
N HIS A 381 9.75 11.65 1.58
CA HIS A 381 9.78 10.54 0.63
C HIS A 381 10.63 9.39 1.17
N SER A 382 10.17 8.16 1.02
CA SER A 382 10.94 6.96 1.39
C SER A 382 12.01 6.60 0.36
N SER A 383 12.03 7.23 -0.81
CA SER A 383 12.97 6.98 -1.89
C SER A 383 13.24 8.25 -2.71
N MET A 384 14.48 8.39 -3.19
CA MET A 384 14.94 9.47 -4.07
C MET A 384 14.29 9.43 -5.46
N LYS A 385 13.93 8.23 -5.96
CA LYS A 385 13.30 8.05 -7.28
C LYS A 385 12.06 8.92 -7.48
N MET A 386 11.31 9.19 -6.42
CA MET A 386 10.15 10.07 -6.49
C MET A 386 10.54 11.51 -6.84
N ILE A 387 11.67 12.01 -6.33
CA ILE A 387 12.12 13.35 -6.69
C ILE A 387 12.61 13.32 -8.14
N GLU A 388 13.55 12.44 -8.47
CA GLU A 388 14.14 12.35 -9.81
C GLU A 388 13.12 12.12 -10.93
N GLN A 389 12.18 11.18 -10.76
CA GLN A 389 11.30 10.73 -11.84
C GLN A 389 9.95 11.46 -11.89
N VAL A 390 9.51 12.03 -10.75
CA VAL A 390 8.15 12.58 -10.61
C VAL A 390 8.14 14.07 -10.34
N TYR A 391 9.10 14.59 -9.58
CA TYR A 391 9.10 15.98 -9.12
C TYR A 391 10.26 16.85 -9.62
N GLY A 392 11.29 16.27 -10.23
CA GLY A 392 12.45 16.96 -10.82
C GLY A 392 12.13 17.70 -12.12
N ARG A 393 10.89 18.19 -12.25
CA ARG A 393 10.50 19.07 -13.35
C ARG A 393 10.93 20.47 -12.95
N LEU A 394 11.97 20.97 -13.60
CA LEU A 394 12.33 22.37 -13.50
C LEU A 394 11.32 23.17 -14.35
N GLY A 395 10.76 24.21 -13.76
CA GLY A 395 9.94 25.18 -14.49
C GLY A 395 10.78 25.91 -15.55
N THR A 396 10.11 26.67 -16.42
CA THR A 396 10.81 27.47 -17.42
C THR A 396 11.61 28.61 -16.78
N ILE A 397 11.16 29.09 -15.63
CA ILE A 397 11.80 30.16 -14.86
C ILE A 397 12.74 29.56 -13.82
N ARG A 398 13.99 30.03 -13.82
CA ARG A 398 15.02 29.66 -12.84
C ARG A 398 15.26 30.79 -11.86
N HIS A 399 14.74 30.67 -10.64
CA HIS A 399 14.82 31.76 -9.65
C HIS A 399 16.11 31.74 -8.81
N ARG A 400 16.75 30.58 -8.60
CA ARG A 400 18.02 30.41 -7.84
C ARG A 400 18.16 31.32 -6.60
N SER A 401 17.22 31.19 -5.66
CA SER A 401 17.18 31.98 -4.42
C SER A 401 17.64 31.18 -3.20
N GLU A 402 18.14 31.85 -2.17
CA GLU A 402 18.42 31.24 -0.85
C GLU A 402 17.12 30.80 -0.14
N VAL A 403 15.99 31.40 -0.50
CA VAL A 403 14.70 31.13 0.12
C VAL A 403 13.69 30.60 -0.89
N ALA A 404 12.81 29.69 -0.44
CA ALA A 404 11.66 29.28 -1.24
C ALA A 404 10.53 30.30 -1.06
N GLU A 405 10.20 31.03 -2.13
CA GLU A 405 9.10 31.98 -2.14
C GLU A 405 8.44 32.06 -3.52
N TYR A 406 7.19 32.52 -3.52
CA TYR A 406 6.38 32.77 -4.70
C TYR A 406 6.02 34.23 -4.71
N ARG A 407 7.01 35.06 -5.01
CA ARG A 407 6.85 36.50 -5.18
C ARG A 407 7.11 36.83 -6.63
N LEU A 408 6.49 37.91 -7.07
CA LEU A 408 6.77 38.51 -8.36
C LEU A 408 7.25 39.92 -8.07
N ASP A 409 8.51 40.20 -8.38
CA ASP A 409 8.89 41.58 -8.57
C ASP A 409 8.32 42.10 -9.91
N ALA A 410 8.36 43.41 -10.11
CA ALA A 410 7.86 44.02 -11.34
C ALA A 410 8.62 43.52 -12.58
N GLU A 411 9.89 43.16 -12.41
CA GLU A 411 10.73 42.62 -13.48
C GLU A 411 10.37 41.18 -13.83
N ASP A 412 9.95 40.35 -12.89
CA ASP A 412 9.51 38.98 -13.10
C ASP A 412 8.16 38.94 -13.78
N LEU A 413 7.26 39.86 -13.41
CA LEU A 413 6.04 40.11 -14.17
C LEU A 413 6.37 40.55 -15.61
N ALA A 414 7.37 41.42 -15.80
CA ALA A 414 7.81 41.87 -17.12
C ALA A 414 8.54 40.79 -17.93
N ARG A 415 9.43 39.99 -17.33
CA ARG A 415 10.13 38.84 -17.93
C ARG A 415 9.16 37.75 -18.30
N ALA A 416 8.17 37.51 -17.44
CA ALA A 416 7.12 36.57 -17.73
C ALA A 416 6.27 37.12 -18.89
N ARG A 417 5.90 38.41 -18.94
CA ARG A 417 5.29 39.01 -20.15
C ARG A 417 6.21 38.91 -21.39
N GLN A 418 7.52 38.99 -21.18
CA GLN A 418 8.67 38.84 -22.11
C GLN A 418 8.78 37.48 -22.83
N GLN A 419 8.68 36.40 -22.06
CA GLN A 419 8.90 35.04 -22.55
C GLN A 419 7.66 34.50 -23.28
N GLU A 420 7.59 34.79 -24.58
CA GLU A 420 6.77 34.01 -25.52
C GLU A 420 7.19 32.54 -25.43
N LEU A 421 6.21 31.64 -25.29
CA LEU A 421 6.44 30.21 -25.49
C LEU A 421 7.02 30.01 -26.90
N PRO A 422 8.01 29.12 -27.10
CA PRO A 422 8.50 28.85 -28.44
C PRO A 422 7.33 28.41 -29.32
N MET A 423 7.02 29.25 -30.32
CA MET A 423 5.97 29.07 -31.31
C MET A 423 6.02 27.66 -31.90
N GLY A 424 5.09 26.81 -31.45
CA GLY A 424 4.95 25.42 -31.84
C GLY A 424 3.57 25.14 -32.42
N SER A 425 3.49 25.26 -33.75
CA SER A 425 2.44 24.81 -34.68
C SER A 425 1.35 25.82 -35.08
N PRO A 426 1.35 26.30 -36.34
CA PRO A 426 0.31 27.16 -36.89
C PRO A 426 -0.90 26.29 -37.27
N ASN A 427 -1.98 26.36 -36.51
CA ASN A 427 -3.36 26.20 -37.01
C ASN A 427 -4.33 26.31 -35.85
N ALA A 428 -4.75 27.54 -35.55
CA ALA A 428 -6.11 27.87 -35.10
C ALA A 428 -6.22 29.39 -34.95
N SER A 429 -6.66 30.06 -36.01
CA SER A 429 -7.20 31.42 -35.91
C SER A 429 -8.64 31.38 -35.37
N PRO A 430 -9.15 32.49 -34.81
CA PRO A 430 -10.02 32.48 -33.63
C PRO A 430 -11.49 32.75 -33.96
N SER A 431 -12.43 32.27 -33.14
CA SER A 431 -13.64 33.06 -32.80
C SER A 431 -14.45 32.43 -31.65
N ARG A 432 -14.97 33.32 -30.79
CA ARG A 432 -16.14 33.18 -29.90
C ARG A 432 -16.14 32.01 -28.88
N ALA A 433 -15.53 32.22 -27.71
CA ALA A 433 -15.81 31.38 -26.53
C ALA A 433 -15.47 32.08 -25.21
N VAL A 434 -16.06 33.24 -24.91
CA VAL A 434 -15.99 33.85 -23.56
C VAL A 434 -17.37 34.02 -22.91
N GLU A 435 -18.47 33.84 -23.64
CA GLU A 435 -19.83 33.85 -23.03
C GLU A 435 -20.41 32.46 -22.74
N GLU A 436 -19.77 31.37 -23.19
CA GLU A 436 -20.36 30.02 -23.12
C GLU A 436 -19.88 29.15 -21.94
N THR A 437 -19.09 29.70 -21.01
CA THR A 437 -18.50 28.90 -19.90
C THR A 437 -19.40 28.83 -18.66
N LEU A 438 -20.53 29.54 -18.64
CA LEU A 438 -21.53 29.44 -17.57
C LEU A 438 -22.58 28.34 -17.79
N ASP A 439 -22.81 27.90 -19.04
CA ASP A 439 -23.89 26.94 -19.36
C ASP A 439 -23.43 25.50 -19.67
N ASN A 440 -22.14 25.25 -19.90
CA ASN A 440 -21.62 23.92 -20.27
C ASN A 440 -21.44 22.92 -19.10
N VAL A 441 -22.18 23.10 -18.00
CA VAL A 441 -22.31 22.08 -16.93
C VAL A 441 -23.33 20.98 -17.30
N ILE A 442 -24.00 21.09 -18.47
CA ILE A 442 -25.02 20.13 -18.92
C ILE A 442 -24.82 19.82 -20.42
N GLY A 443 -24.54 18.56 -20.79
CA GLY A 443 -24.67 18.09 -22.19
C GLY A 443 -23.58 17.13 -22.70
N GLU A 444 -24.01 16.09 -23.41
CA GLU A 444 -23.26 14.88 -23.81
C GLU A 444 -22.56 14.90 -25.20
N HIS A 445 -21.58 13.99 -25.33
CA HIS A 445 -21.17 13.19 -26.49
C HIS A 445 -20.68 13.83 -27.82
N ARG A 446 -19.42 13.54 -28.19
CA ARG A 446 -19.01 12.78 -29.41
C ARG A 446 -17.49 12.47 -29.43
N SER A 447 -17.10 11.45 -30.19
CA SER A 447 -15.76 10.90 -30.48
C SER A 447 -15.66 10.67 -32.01
N PRO A 448 -14.59 10.13 -32.63
CA PRO A 448 -13.16 9.98 -32.25
C PRO A 448 -12.17 10.41 -33.37
N GLY A 449 -10.85 10.32 -33.13
CA GLY A 449 -9.83 10.38 -34.19
C GLY A 449 -8.48 9.78 -33.76
N SER A 450 -8.06 8.74 -34.47
CA SER A 450 -6.86 7.89 -34.31
C SER A 450 -5.55 8.55 -34.76
N MET A 451 -4.41 8.24 -34.14
CA MET A 451 -3.10 8.21 -34.82
C MET A 451 -2.06 7.32 -34.12
N GLU A 452 -1.11 6.86 -34.94
CA GLU A 452 -0.25 5.69 -34.86
C GLU A 452 0.95 5.74 -33.91
N LYS A 453 1.49 4.55 -33.64
CA LYS A 453 2.69 4.28 -32.83
C LYS A 453 3.96 4.39 -33.67
N LYS A 454 5.03 4.92 -33.08
CA LYS A 454 6.41 4.54 -33.44
C LYS A 454 7.19 4.04 -32.23
N GLN A 455 7.93 2.98 -32.51
CA GLN A 455 8.71 2.11 -31.62
C GLN A 455 10.16 2.61 -31.63
N GLY A 456 10.84 2.55 -30.49
CA GLY A 456 12.28 2.85 -30.39
C GLY A 456 12.85 2.16 -29.16
N ASP A 457 13.69 1.16 -29.42
CA ASP A 457 14.45 0.37 -28.45
C ASP A 457 15.62 1.19 -27.87
N LEU A 458 16.00 0.90 -26.63
CA LEU A 458 17.37 1.04 -26.12
C LEU A 458 17.50 0.29 -24.79
N HIS A 459 18.55 -0.53 -24.72
CA HIS A 459 18.96 -1.37 -23.61
C HIS A 459 19.59 -0.54 -22.47
N ASP A 460 19.27 -0.85 -21.22
CA ASP A 460 19.97 -0.35 -20.03
C ASP A 460 20.58 -1.51 -19.23
N ASN A 461 21.88 -1.39 -18.97
CA ASN A 461 22.60 -2.08 -17.91
C ASN A 461 22.13 -1.52 -16.54
N VAL A 462 21.71 -2.40 -15.64
CA VAL A 462 21.25 -2.06 -14.28
C VAL A 462 22.26 -2.58 -13.26
N PRO A 463 22.86 -1.73 -12.41
CA PRO A 463 23.59 -2.19 -11.23
C PRO A 463 22.65 -2.55 -10.08
N ASP A 464 23.09 -3.50 -9.26
CA ASP A 464 22.32 -4.26 -8.27
C ASP A 464 21.34 -3.48 -7.39
N LEU A 465 20.11 -3.99 -7.34
CA LEU A 465 19.05 -3.53 -6.45
C LEU A 465 19.28 -4.03 -5.01
N PRO A 466 18.93 -3.24 -3.99
CA PRO A 466 18.96 -3.71 -2.60
C PRO A 466 17.97 -4.88 -2.41
N LEU A 467 18.44 -5.90 -1.70
CA LEU A 467 17.74 -7.15 -1.43
C LEU A 467 16.33 -6.92 -0.84
N SER A 468 15.35 -7.69 -1.34
CA SER A 468 13.98 -7.73 -0.81
C SER A 468 13.96 -8.30 0.63
N ASP A 469 12.96 -7.93 1.45
CA ASP A 469 12.84 -8.44 2.83
C ASP A 469 12.76 -9.98 2.91
N SER A 470 12.33 -10.66 1.84
CA SER A 470 12.37 -12.12 1.71
C SER A 470 13.79 -12.72 1.58
N GLN A 471 14.80 -11.87 1.41
CA GLN A 471 16.22 -12.22 1.30
C GLN A 471 17.01 -11.82 2.54
N ARG A 472 16.38 -11.27 3.59
CA ARG A 472 17.05 -11.02 4.88
C ARG A 472 17.29 -12.35 5.60
N PRO A 473 18.55 -12.71 5.92
CA PRO A 473 18.84 -13.92 6.68
C PRO A 473 18.19 -13.86 8.07
N GLY A 474 17.66 -15.00 8.56
CA GLY A 474 17.12 -15.14 9.92
C GLY A 474 15.61 -14.96 10.10
N ARG A 475 14.80 -15.07 9.03
CA ARG A 475 13.32 -15.06 9.14
C ARG A 475 12.69 -16.37 8.64
N ILE A 476 11.63 -16.82 9.32
CA ILE A 476 10.84 -18.00 8.97
C ILE A 476 9.41 -17.62 8.57
N ARG A 477 8.82 -18.38 7.64
CA ARG A 477 7.45 -18.14 7.15
C ARG A 477 6.43 -18.60 8.20
N LEU A 478 5.21 -18.07 8.16
CA LEU A 478 4.11 -18.51 9.04
C LEU A 478 3.93 -20.04 9.06
N ALA A 479 3.97 -20.72 7.91
CA ALA A 479 3.81 -22.17 7.88
C ALA A 479 4.92 -22.91 8.66
N GLU A 480 6.15 -22.42 8.56
CA GLU A 480 7.32 -22.96 9.27
C GLU A 480 7.26 -22.64 10.76
N PHE A 481 6.89 -21.41 11.12
CA PHE A 481 6.61 -21.00 12.48
C PHE A 481 5.52 -21.89 13.11
N LEU A 482 4.37 -22.06 12.46
CA LEU A 482 3.27 -22.90 12.96
C LEU A 482 3.69 -24.35 13.16
N LYS A 483 4.51 -24.88 12.25
CA LYS A 483 5.12 -26.20 12.38
C LYS A 483 6.07 -26.26 13.59
N GLU A 484 6.86 -25.21 13.82
CA GLU A 484 7.74 -25.10 14.98
C GLU A 484 6.95 -25.16 16.29
N VAL A 485 5.88 -24.36 16.43
CA VAL A 485 5.08 -24.27 17.67
C VAL A 485 4.05 -25.39 17.85
N GLY A 486 3.83 -26.23 16.84
CA GLY A 486 2.88 -27.34 16.93
C GLY A 486 1.43 -26.89 17.11
N ILE A 487 1.07 -25.71 16.59
CA ILE A 487 -0.30 -25.18 16.66
C ILE A 487 -0.90 -25.09 15.27
N SER A 488 -2.18 -25.44 15.16
CA SER A 488 -2.89 -25.26 13.89
C SER A 488 -3.01 -23.77 13.56
N LYS A 489 -3.04 -23.46 12.27
CA LYS A 489 -3.21 -22.10 11.77
C LYS A 489 -4.47 -21.42 12.31
N ASN A 490 -5.57 -22.17 12.40
CA ASN A 490 -6.82 -21.71 13.01
C ASN A 490 -6.65 -21.38 14.50
N ASN A 491 -6.01 -22.25 15.27
CA ASN A 491 -5.75 -21.98 16.69
C ASN A 491 -4.82 -20.78 16.87
N PHE A 492 -3.79 -20.66 16.02
CA PHE A 492 -2.91 -19.50 16.03
C PHE A 492 -3.70 -18.19 15.80
N PHE A 493 -4.59 -18.21 14.82
CA PHE A 493 -5.38 -17.05 14.45
C PHE A 493 -6.53 -16.72 15.40
N LEU A 494 -7.06 -17.70 16.12
CA LEU A 494 -8.06 -17.48 17.17
C LEU A 494 -7.41 -16.95 18.45
N THR A 495 -6.22 -17.44 18.78
CA THR A 495 -5.62 -17.27 20.10
C THR A 495 -4.61 -16.11 20.17
N TYR A 496 -3.73 -15.94 19.18
CA TYR A 496 -2.61 -14.99 19.28
C TYR A 496 -2.70 -13.81 18.32
N ARG A 497 -3.36 -13.99 17.18
CA ARG A 497 -3.38 -13.01 16.09
C ARG A 497 -4.10 -11.70 16.40
N ARG A 498 -5.07 -11.72 17.31
CA ARG A 498 -5.78 -10.50 17.73
C ARG A 498 -5.00 -9.67 18.76
N ASP A 499 -3.91 -10.22 19.28
CA ASP A 499 -3.07 -9.55 20.25
C ASP A 499 -1.89 -8.86 19.55
N ALA A 500 -1.99 -7.55 19.45
CA ALA A 500 -1.00 -6.70 18.79
C ALA A 500 0.34 -6.69 19.55
N GLU A 501 0.34 -6.89 20.87
CA GLU A 501 1.59 -7.02 21.63
C GLU A 501 2.31 -8.31 21.26
N TRP A 502 1.58 -9.42 21.15
CA TRP A 502 2.16 -10.70 20.76
C TRP A 502 2.81 -10.67 19.38
N MET A 503 2.11 -10.09 18.40
CA MET A 503 2.65 -9.93 17.05
C MET A 503 3.95 -9.09 17.04
N LYS A 504 4.06 -8.10 17.94
CA LYS A 504 5.25 -7.27 18.09
C LYS A 504 6.39 -8.01 18.80
N ARG A 505 6.08 -8.78 19.86
CA ARG A 505 7.06 -9.58 20.63
C ARG A 505 7.68 -10.71 19.80
N LEU A 506 6.94 -11.30 18.87
CA LEU A 506 7.43 -12.35 17.97
C LEU A 506 8.15 -11.78 16.72
N ASP A 507 8.36 -10.46 16.65
CA ASP A 507 8.88 -9.74 15.49
C ASP A 507 8.17 -10.14 14.18
N GLY A 508 6.84 -10.24 14.27
CA GLY A 508 5.98 -10.59 13.15
C GLY A 508 5.93 -9.43 12.14
N HIS A 509 6.44 -9.67 10.93
CA HIS A 509 6.47 -8.70 9.84
C HIS A 509 5.77 -9.24 8.58
N ARG A 510 5.31 -8.34 7.71
CA ARG A 510 4.79 -8.70 6.39
C ARG A 510 5.74 -8.31 5.28
N ASP A 511 6.02 -9.24 4.37
CA ASP A 511 6.74 -8.89 3.15
C ASP A 511 5.84 -8.15 2.15
N SER A 512 6.43 -7.74 1.02
CA SER A 512 5.73 -7.06 -0.08
C SER A 512 4.67 -7.92 -0.78
N GLY A 513 4.65 -9.23 -0.52
CA GLY A 513 3.61 -10.18 -0.92
C GLY A 513 2.53 -10.39 0.14
N ASP A 514 2.57 -9.63 1.24
CA ASP A 514 1.71 -9.74 2.42
C ASP A 514 1.80 -11.07 3.19
N ARG A 515 2.88 -11.81 2.99
CA ARG A 515 3.14 -13.03 3.77
C ARG A 515 3.65 -12.66 5.14
N LEU A 516 3.19 -13.39 6.15
CA LEU A 516 3.63 -13.19 7.52
C LEU A 516 4.92 -13.97 7.78
N HIS A 517 5.92 -13.25 8.28
CA HIS A 517 7.25 -13.76 8.61
C HIS A 517 7.56 -13.44 10.07
N PHE A 518 8.29 -14.33 10.72
CA PHE A 518 8.73 -14.18 12.10
C PHE A 518 10.24 -14.25 12.15
N ALA A 519 10.84 -13.71 13.21
CA ALA A 519 12.24 -13.97 13.50
C ALA A 519 12.48 -15.48 13.67
N ALA A 520 13.62 -15.98 13.19
CA ALA A 520 14.04 -17.34 13.47
C ALA A 520 14.12 -17.56 14.99
N GLY A 521 13.49 -18.62 15.49
CA GLY A 521 13.38 -18.87 16.93
C GLY A 521 12.17 -18.22 17.62
N ALA A 522 11.33 -17.46 16.90
CA ALA A 522 10.06 -16.98 17.44
C ALA A 522 9.14 -18.12 17.92
N GLY A 523 9.25 -19.31 17.31
CA GLY A 523 8.51 -20.48 17.79
C GLY A 523 8.98 -20.93 19.17
N ARG A 524 10.30 -20.95 19.44
CA ARG A 524 10.85 -21.20 20.78
C ARG A 524 10.33 -20.20 21.79
N LEU A 525 10.38 -18.91 21.48
CA LEU A 525 9.84 -17.87 22.36
C LEU A 525 8.37 -18.13 22.70
N LEU A 526 7.53 -18.43 21.70
CA LEU A 526 6.11 -18.71 21.96
C LEU A 526 5.91 -19.98 22.82
N ARG A 527 6.74 -21.03 22.65
CA ARG A 527 6.71 -22.24 23.50
C ARG A 527 7.18 -21.94 24.93
N GLU A 528 8.28 -21.23 25.09
CA GLU A 528 8.81 -20.82 26.40
C GLU A 528 7.77 -20.00 27.18
N PHE A 529 7.09 -19.06 26.54
CA PHE A 529 6.00 -18.31 27.17
C PHE A 529 4.76 -19.16 27.47
N ARG A 530 4.49 -20.20 26.67
CA ARG A 530 3.42 -21.17 26.94
C ARG A 530 3.71 -22.00 28.19
N ASP A 531 4.96 -22.35 28.37
CA ASP A 531 5.37 -23.28 29.41
C ASP A 531 5.77 -22.55 30.72
N THR A 532 6.03 -21.24 30.70
CA THR A 532 6.48 -20.44 31.87
C THR A 532 5.51 -19.36 32.37
N GLY A 533 4.46 -19.01 31.61
CA GLY A 533 3.55 -17.91 31.98
C GLY A 533 2.27 -18.37 32.70
N PRO A 534 1.88 -17.78 33.86
CA PRO A 534 0.57 -18.02 34.49
C PRO A 534 -0.62 -17.42 33.71
N HIS A 535 -0.43 -17.00 32.45
CA HIS A 535 -1.38 -16.23 31.65
C HIS A 535 -1.84 -16.94 30.36
N PHE A 536 -1.75 -18.27 30.32
CA PHE A 536 -2.30 -19.04 29.21
C PHE A 536 -3.80 -19.29 29.37
N ASN A 537 -4.62 -18.26 29.17
CA ASN A 537 -6.08 -18.42 29.02
C ASN A 537 -6.72 -17.23 28.30
N VAL A 538 -6.35 -17.00 27.04
CA VAL A 538 -7.07 -16.06 26.17
C VAL A 538 -8.22 -16.82 25.50
N GLY A 539 -9.41 -16.72 26.10
CA GLY A 539 -10.65 -17.15 25.45
C GLY A 539 -11.63 -17.94 26.29
N ARG A 540 -12.00 -17.50 27.50
CA ARG A 540 -13.39 -17.62 28.05
C ARG A 540 -13.54 -16.97 29.42
N ARG A 541 -14.57 -16.12 29.52
CA ARG A 541 -15.27 -15.58 30.71
C ARG A 541 -14.45 -14.69 31.67
N PRO A 542 -14.95 -13.51 32.08
CA PRO A 542 -14.27 -12.69 33.07
C PRO A 542 -14.22 -13.45 34.41
N GLY A 543 -13.00 -13.79 34.85
CA GLY A 543 -12.72 -14.07 36.26
C GLY A 543 -12.80 -12.80 37.13
N ARG A 544 -12.19 -12.83 38.30
CA ARG A 544 -12.01 -11.63 39.14
C ARG A 544 -10.65 -11.65 39.81
N ALA A 545 -10.11 -10.49 40.15
CA ALA A 545 -8.93 -10.41 41.00
C ALA A 545 -9.23 -11.01 42.39
N CYS A 546 -8.31 -11.81 42.91
CA CYS A 546 -8.29 -12.23 44.31
C CYS A 546 -8.13 -10.99 45.19
N GLU A 547 -8.93 -10.85 46.24
CA GLU A 547 -8.87 -9.67 47.12
C GLU A 547 -7.58 -9.59 47.94
N VAL A 548 -6.84 -10.70 48.03
CA VAL A 548 -5.61 -10.78 48.82
C VAL A 548 -4.35 -10.70 47.96
N CYS A 549 -4.26 -11.47 46.86
CA CYS A 549 -3.07 -11.45 46.02
C CYS A 549 -3.27 -10.79 44.65
N THR A 550 -4.45 -10.26 44.35
CA THR A 550 -4.85 -9.66 43.06
C THR A 550 -4.80 -10.60 41.84
N ALA A 551 -4.34 -11.84 42.00
CA ALA A 551 -4.32 -12.83 40.93
C ALA A 551 -5.73 -13.08 40.38
N TRP A 552 -5.86 -13.19 39.06
CA TRP A 552 -7.16 -13.46 38.42
C TRP A 552 -7.63 -14.89 38.71
N VAL A 553 -8.78 -15.03 39.38
CA VAL A 553 -9.38 -16.31 39.77
C VAL A 553 -10.63 -16.59 38.93
N HIS A 554 -10.72 -17.83 38.43
CA HIS A 554 -11.86 -18.29 37.65
C HIS A 554 -13.12 -18.50 38.53
N PRO A 555 -14.35 -18.15 38.08
CA PRO A 555 -15.56 -18.17 38.92
C PRO A 555 -16.02 -19.54 39.46
N ARG A 556 -15.39 -20.63 38.99
CA ARG A 556 -15.69 -22.01 39.44
C ARG A 556 -14.71 -22.52 40.50
N LEU A 557 -13.59 -21.83 40.72
CA LEU A 557 -12.63 -22.24 41.73
C LEU A 557 -13.13 -21.83 43.11
N THR A 558 -13.06 -22.77 44.05
CA THR A 558 -13.43 -22.53 45.44
C THR A 558 -12.34 -21.76 46.17
N ASN A 559 -11.08 -21.90 45.74
CA ASN A 559 -9.90 -21.28 46.33
C ASN A 559 -9.06 -20.57 45.24
N CYS A 560 -8.35 -19.50 45.62
CA CYS A 560 -7.38 -18.86 44.73
C CYS A 560 -6.18 -19.78 44.48
N PRO A 561 -5.81 -20.07 43.22
CA PRO A 561 -4.67 -20.93 42.92
C PRO A 561 -3.32 -20.31 43.27
N SER A 562 -3.25 -18.98 43.45
CA SER A 562 -2.01 -18.28 43.80
C SER A 562 -1.75 -18.17 45.30
N CYS A 563 -2.79 -18.03 46.13
CA CYS A 563 -2.64 -17.83 47.58
C CYS A 563 -3.47 -18.77 48.45
N GLY A 564 -4.23 -19.70 47.87
CA GLY A 564 -5.03 -20.69 48.59
C GLY A 564 -6.32 -20.16 49.22
N GLN A 565 -6.57 -18.84 49.19
CA GLN A 565 -7.71 -18.25 49.90
C GLN A 565 -9.07 -18.71 49.38
N SER A 566 -9.94 -19.15 50.29
CA SER A 566 -11.30 -19.57 49.97
C SER A 566 -12.17 -18.40 49.56
N MET A 567 -12.86 -18.53 48.43
CA MET A 567 -13.81 -17.54 47.95
C MET A 567 -15.17 -17.70 48.62
N SER A 568 -15.74 -16.60 49.13
CA SER A 568 -17.05 -16.61 49.79
C SER A 568 -18.17 -17.04 48.85
N GLU A 569 -19.30 -17.52 49.38
CA GLU A 569 -20.41 -17.94 48.54
C GLU A 569 -21.12 -16.76 47.84
N GLN A 570 -21.14 -15.59 48.47
CA GLN A 570 -21.66 -14.35 47.87
C GLN A 570 -20.83 -13.93 46.63
N ASP A 571 -19.53 -14.16 46.69
CA ASP A 571 -18.59 -13.92 45.59
C ASP A 571 -18.84 -14.81 44.38
N ARG A 572 -19.10 -16.09 44.63
CA ARG A 572 -19.46 -17.07 43.61
C ARG A 572 -20.81 -16.71 42.96
N LYS A 573 -21.78 -16.20 43.74
CA LYS A 573 -23.09 -15.75 43.23
C LYS A 573 -23.00 -14.47 42.38
N ARG A 574 -22.19 -13.48 42.79
CA ARG A 574 -21.95 -12.25 41.98
C ARG A 574 -21.29 -12.54 40.64
N ALA A 575 -20.29 -13.42 40.61
CA ALA A 575 -19.61 -13.80 39.38
C ALA A 575 -20.54 -14.55 38.40
N ARG A 576 -21.45 -15.41 38.91
CA ARG A 576 -22.48 -16.08 38.09
C ARG A 576 -23.47 -15.08 37.49
N ARG A 577 -23.94 -14.08 38.25
CA ARG A 577 -24.88 -13.05 37.75
C ARG A 577 -24.28 -12.16 36.66
N ARG A 578 -23.01 -11.76 36.77
CA ARG A 578 -22.31 -10.98 35.73
C ARG A 578 -22.01 -11.77 34.46
N SER A 579 -21.97 -13.10 34.51
CA SER A 579 -21.74 -13.96 33.33
C SER A 579 -22.99 -14.21 32.47
N ARG A 580 -24.18 -13.78 32.91
CA ARG A 580 -25.47 -13.90 32.19
C ARG A 580 -25.92 -12.60 31.51
N ARG A 581 -25.23 -11.49 31.75
CA ARG A 581 -25.33 -10.23 30.98
C ARG A 581 -24.11 -10.15 30.08
#